data_AF-A0A5C7UL34-F1
#
_entry.id   AF-A0A5C7UL34-F1
#
_cell.length_a   1.000
_cell.length_b   1.000
_cell.length_c   1.000
_cell.angle_alpha   90.00
_cell.angle_beta   90.00
_cell.angle_gamma   90.00
#
_symmetry.space_group_name_H-M   'P 1'
#
loop_
_entity.id
_entity.type
_entity.pdbx_description
1 polymer ?
#
loop_
_entity_poly.entity_id
_entity_poly.type
_entity_poly.pdbx_seq_one_letter_code
_entity_poly.pdbx_strand_id
1 'polypeptide(L)'
;MKLGRHNKSVSQIVPIFYKKNVIFCRKHIFHMACRAITPVIFHPIMFKPIFSPALIIFSGTLYAITFGVNSYFLDSFAHSLGVSWIFLPAGLRLLLTLLLAESGAIGIALASVIISVAFFFENLILGIAAGITSGLAPYVARYLAFKDMGLNAQLDTLDGSKLLSCVLIYSLICPLMHQIVFTIATPDNLFFDNLGVMIIGDLIGTVIVIYSAKLLIYFFKRKQKQLSIK
;
A
#
# COMPACT_ATOMS: atom_id res chain seq x y z
N MET A 1 -33.47 -52.49 41.09
CA MET A 1 -33.31 -52.49 39.62
C MET A 1 -34.39 -51.61 39.00
N LYS A 2 -34.08 -50.34 38.71
CA LYS A 2 -34.68 -49.51 37.64
C LYS A 2 -33.93 -48.18 37.58
N LEU A 3 -33.40 -47.87 36.40
CA LEU A 3 -32.77 -46.59 36.06
C LEU A 3 -33.78 -45.45 36.13
N GLY A 4 -33.34 -44.30 36.64
CA GLY A 4 -34.00 -43.01 36.45
C GLY A 4 -32.95 -41.94 36.15
N ARG A 5 -32.79 -41.59 34.86
CA ARG A 5 -32.03 -40.41 34.42
C ARG A 5 -32.66 -39.16 35.02
N HIS A 6 -31.84 -38.26 35.57
CA HIS A 6 -32.10 -36.83 35.42
C HIS A 6 -30.82 -36.07 35.09
N ASN A 7 -30.90 -35.43 33.93
CA ASN A 7 -29.95 -34.57 33.26
C ASN A 7 -30.02 -33.14 33.83
N LYS A 8 -29.03 -32.32 33.48
CA LYS A 8 -28.75 -30.89 33.80
C LYS A 8 -27.67 -30.75 34.90
N SER A 9 -26.55 -30.07 34.70
CA SER A 9 -26.24 -28.99 33.77
C SER A 9 -24.73 -28.90 33.52
N VAL A 10 -24.32 -29.09 32.25
CA VAL A 10 -22.98 -28.75 31.72
C VAL A 10 -22.96 -27.27 31.25
N SER A 11 -23.89 -26.42 31.71
CA SER A 11 -24.11 -25.08 31.13
C SER A 11 -23.43 -23.90 31.84
N GLN A 12 -22.60 -24.13 32.87
CA GLN A 12 -22.07 -23.02 33.68
C GLN A 12 -20.55 -22.86 33.71
N ILE A 13 -19.76 -23.75 33.09
CA ILE A 13 -18.29 -23.67 33.14
C ILE A 13 -17.68 -23.14 31.82
N VAL A 14 -18.44 -23.14 30.72
CA VAL A 14 -17.92 -22.76 29.38
C VAL A 14 -17.81 -21.24 29.11
N PRO A 15 -18.58 -20.30 29.69
CA PRO A 15 -18.57 -18.93 29.19
C PRO A 15 -17.38 -18.08 29.69
N ILE A 16 -16.61 -18.55 30.67
CA ILE A 16 -15.52 -17.75 31.29
C ILE A 16 -14.20 -17.90 30.53
N PHE A 17 -13.88 -19.10 30.02
CA PHE A 17 -12.63 -19.35 29.30
C PHE A 17 -12.64 -18.80 27.86
N TYR A 18 -13.81 -18.79 27.21
CA TYR A 18 -13.96 -18.24 25.85
C TYR A 18 -13.91 -16.70 25.85
N LYS A 19 -14.50 -16.05 26.86
CA LYS A 19 -14.50 -14.58 26.96
C LYS A 19 -13.11 -14.02 27.27
N LYS A 20 -12.31 -14.69 28.11
CA LYS A 20 -10.96 -14.23 28.47
C LYS A 20 -9.96 -14.36 27.31
N ASN A 21 -10.00 -15.46 26.55
CA ASN A 21 -9.09 -15.68 25.42
C ASN A 21 -9.44 -14.85 24.18
N VAL A 22 -10.73 -14.60 23.91
CA VAL A 22 -11.13 -13.69 22.83
C VAL A 22 -10.82 -12.24 23.18
N ILE A 23 -10.94 -11.81 24.44
CA ILE A 23 -10.56 -10.44 24.86
C ILE A 23 -9.03 -10.25 24.86
N PHE A 24 -8.26 -11.28 25.22
CA PHE A 24 -6.79 -11.23 25.21
C PHE A 24 -6.22 -11.22 23.78
N CYS A 25 -6.73 -12.07 22.90
CA CYS A 25 -6.33 -12.11 21.49
C CYS A 25 -6.79 -10.85 20.73
N ARG A 26 -7.97 -10.32 21.05
CA ARG A 26 -8.49 -9.06 20.48
C ARG A 26 -7.74 -7.84 20.99
N LYS A 27 -7.27 -7.80 22.25
CA LYS A 27 -6.36 -6.74 22.70
C LYS A 27 -5.01 -6.80 22.01
N HIS A 28 -4.42 -7.98 21.79
CA HIS A 28 -3.10 -8.08 21.15
C HIS A 28 -3.13 -7.76 19.65
N ILE A 29 -4.15 -8.21 18.92
CA ILE A 29 -4.36 -7.89 17.50
C ILE A 29 -4.76 -6.42 17.32
N PHE A 30 -5.59 -5.87 18.22
CA PHE A 30 -5.99 -4.47 18.20
C PHE A 30 -4.84 -3.54 18.63
N HIS A 31 -3.93 -3.99 19.50
CA HIS A 31 -2.73 -3.25 19.87
C HIS A 31 -1.63 -3.35 18.79
N MET A 32 -1.56 -4.44 18.00
CA MET A 32 -0.70 -4.51 16.80
C MET A 32 -1.26 -3.69 15.63
N ALA A 33 -2.57 -3.72 15.37
CA ALA A 33 -3.20 -2.91 14.33
C ALA A 33 -3.20 -1.41 14.69
N CYS A 34 -3.46 -1.06 15.96
CA CYS A 34 -3.25 0.30 16.43
C CYS A 34 -1.76 0.66 16.40
N ARG A 35 -0.82 -0.13 16.93
CA ARG A 35 0.64 0.19 16.87
C ARG A 35 1.24 0.21 15.47
N ALA A 36 0.62 -0.43 14.47
CA ALA A 36 1.06 -0.32 13.08
C ALA A 36 0.64 1.02 12.46
N ILE A 37 -0.42 1.64 12.98
CA ILE A 37 -1.02 2.87 12.43
C ILE A 37 -0.72 4.10 13.32
N THR A 38 -0.49 3.93 14.62
CA THR A 38 -0.35 5.04 15.59
C THR A 38 1.04 5.68 15.73
N PRO A 39 2.20 5.11 15.34
CA PRO A 39 3.46 5.84 15.41
C PRO A 39 3.81 6.51 14.07
N VAL A 40 2.84 6.73 13.17
CA VAL A 40 3.07 7.53 11.96
C VAL A 40 2.89 9.03 12.23
N ILE A 41 2.32 9.42 13.38
CA ILE A 41 1.98 10.84 13.67
C ILE A 41 2.66 11.38 14.93
N PHE A 42 3.31 10.56 15.77
CA PHE A 42 3.94 11.08 17.00
C PHE A 42 5.16 10.24 17.42
N HIS A 43 6.35 10.63 16.96
CA HIS A 43 7.58 10.68 17.78
C HIS A 43 8.73 11.38 17.03
N PRO A 44 9.53 12.21 17.74
CA PRO A 44 10.69 12.88 17.16
C PRO A 44 11.76 11.84 16.81
N ILE A 45 12.43 12.08 15.69
CA ILE A 45 13.72 11.55 15.23
C ILE A 45 14.35 10.53 16.22
N MET A 46 13.87 9.29 16.17
CA MET A 46 14.62 8.13 16.66
C MET A 46 15.13 7.44 15.41
N PHE A 47 16.44 7.26 15.33
CA PHE A 47 17.13 6.38 14.38
C PHE A 47 16.44 5.00 14.37
N LYS A 48 15.39 4.83 13.58
CA LYS A 48 14.87 3.52 13.20
C LYS A 48 15.89 2.93 12.23
N PRO A 49 16.14 1.61 12.26
CA PRO A 49 16.97 0.99 11.24
C PRO A 49 16.37 1.37 9.88
N ILE A 50 17.24 1.84 8.97
CA ILE A 50 16.90 2.23 7.58
C ILE A 50 16.05 1.15 6.89
N PHE A 51 16.20 -0.10 7.33
CA PHE A 51 15.49 -1.27 6.84
C PHE A 51 14.73 -1.97 7.98
N SER A 52 13.40 -1.96 7.93
CA SER A 52 12.58 -2.82 8.77
C SER A 52 12.01 -3.98 7.95
N PRO A 53 12.45 -5.23 8.17
CA PRO A 53 11.96 -6.40 7.43
C PRO A 53 10.43 -6.55 7.49
N ALA A 54 9.83 -6.24 8.64
CA ALA A 54 8.39 -6.30 8.83
C ALA A 54 7.65 -5.30 7.93
N LEU A 55 8.17 -4.07 7.79
CA LEU A 55 7.58 -3.04 6.92
C LEU A 55 7.75 -3.38 5.44
N ILE A 56 8.89 -3.99 5.07
CA ILE A 56 9.14 -4.47 3.70
C ILE A 56 8.11 -5.55 3.32
N ILE A 57 7.94 -6.56 4.18
CA ILE A 57 6.97 -7.65 3.95
C ILE A 57 5.54 -7.09 3.89
N PHE A 58 5.18 -6.20 4.82
CA PHE A 58 3.86 -5.57 4.84
C PHE A 58 3.58 -4.80 3.55
N SER A 59 4.53 -3.97 3.11
CA SER A 59 4.41 -3.15 1.90
C SER A 59 4.28 -4.02 0.65
N GLY A 60 5.15 -5.03 0.52
CA GLY A 60 5.11 -5.96 -0.60
C GLY A 60 3.80 -6.75 -0.65
N THR A 61 3.30 -7.20 0.50
CA THR A 61 2.04 -7.95 0.58
C THR A 61 0.86 -7.07 0.18
N LEU A 62 0.75 -5.86 0.74
CA LEU A 62 -0.35 -4.95 0.43
C LEU A 62 -0.35 -4.55 -1.05
N TYR A 63 0.86 -4.32 -1.60
CA TYR A 63 1.04 -4.04 -3.02
C TYR A 63 0.61 -5.21 -3.90
N ALA A 64 1.05 -6.44 -3.59
CA ALA A 64 0.67 -7.64 -4.33
C ALA A 64 -0.85 -7.89 -4.32
N ILE A 65 -1.50 -7.72 -3.16
CA ILE A 65 -2.96 -7.82 -3.06
C ILE A 65 -3.64 -6.78 -3.95
N THR A 66 -3.19 -5.53 -3.90
CA THR A 66 -3.78 -4.45 -4.70
C THR A 66 -3.57 -4.67 -6.19
N PHE A 67 -2.42 -5.19 -6.58
CA PHE A 67 -2.16 -5.60 -7.96
C PHE A 67 -3.12 -6.70 -8.41
N GLY A 68 -3.29 -7.76 -7.60
CA GLY A 68 -4.25 -8.82 -7.91
C GLY A 68 -5.71 -8.32 -8.00
N VAL A 69 -6.12 -7.43 -7.11
CA VAL A 69 -7.44 -6.77 -7.17
C VAL A 69 -7.58 -5.96 -8.46
N ASN A 70 -6.55 -5.19 -8.84
CA ASN A 70 -6.56 -4.42 -10.08
C ASN A 70 -6.68 -5.33 -11.30
N SER A 71 -5.85 -6.37 -11.39
CA SER A 71 -5.88 -7.33 -12.50
C SER A 71 -7.19 -8.11 -12.60
N TYR A 72 -7.91 -8.31 -11.49
CA TYR A 72 -9.19 -9.04 -11.52
C TYR A 72 -10.39 -8.14 -11.82
N PHE A 73 -10.49 -6.98 -11.17
CA PHE A 73 -11.68 -6.11 -11.28
C PHE A 73 -11.56 -5.00 -12.33
N LEU A 74 -10.33 -4.60 -12.69
CA LEU A 74 -10.07 -3.48 -13.59
C LEU A 74 -9.39 -3.93 -14.89
N ASP A 75 -9.45 -5.22 -15.22
CA ASP A 75 -8.90 -5.77 -16.46
C ASP A 75 -9.47 -5.08 -17.71
N SER A 76 -10.75 -4.71 -17.69
CA SER A 76 -11.39 -3.97 -18.79
C SER A 76 -10.81 -2.57 -19.03
N PHE A 77 -10.01 -2.04 -18.09
CA PHE A 77 -9.28 -0.77 -18.24
C PHE A 77 -7.83 -0.97 -18.67
N ALA A 78 -7.37 -2.21 -18.86
CA ALA A 78 -6.06 -2.50 -19.40
C ALA A 78 -5.96 -1.99 -20.86
N HIS A 79 -4.83 -1.36 -21.19
CA HIS A 79 -4.56 -0.87 -22.53
C HIS A 79 -3.51 -1.72 -23.22
N SER A 80 -2.38 -1.94 -22.55
CA SER A 80 -1.29 -2.78 -23.00
C SER A 80 -0.57 -3.40 -21.79
N LEU A 81 0.43 -4.25 -22.04
CA LEU A 81 1.13 -4.95 -20.97
C LEU A 81 1.80 -3.95 -20.00
N GLY A 82 1.28 -3.86 -18.79
CA GLY A 82 1.79 -2.98 -17.73
C GLY A 82 1.25 -1.55 -17.81
N VAL A 83 0.29 -1.28 -18.69
CA VAL A 83 -0.32 0.03 -18.89
C VAL A 83 -1.84 -0.09 -18.84
N SER A 84 -2.49 0.73 -18.02
CA SER A 84 -3.94 0.71 -17.84
C SER A 84 -4.50 2.11 -17.63
N TRP A 85 -5.73 2.34 -18.07
CA TRP A 85 -6.44 3.61 -17.90
C TRP A 85 -6.84 3.90 -16.45
N ILE A 86 -6.94 2.86 -15.62
CA ILE A 86 -7.11 2.97 -14.16
C ILE A 86 -6.16 1.97 -13.52
N PHE A 87 -5.21 2.47 -12.73
CA PHE A 87 -4.19 1.62 -12.13
C PHE A 87 -4.04 1.89 -10.62
N LEU A 88 -4.84 1.18 -9.82
CA LEU A 88 -4.83 1.30 -8.35
C LEU A 88 -3.46 1.05 -7.70
N PRO A 89 -2.62 0.11 -8.18
CA PRO A 89 -1.32 -0.14 -7.57
C PRO A 89 -0.43 1.10 -7.55
N ALA A 90 -0.54 2.01 -8.52
CA ALA A 90 0.21 3.27 -8.53
C ALA A 90 -0.04 4.12 -7.27
N GLY A 91 -1.31 4.25 -6.89
CA GLY A 91 -1.68 4.99 -5.69
C GLY A 91 -1.10 4.39 -4.42
N LEU A 92 -1.08 3.07 -4.34
CA LEU A 92 -0.51 2.38 -3.20
C LEU A 92 1.01 2.50 -3.17
N ARG A 93 1.69 2.50 -4.33
CA ARG A 93 3.14 2.74 -4.42
C ARG A 93 3.51 4.10 -3.82
N LEU A 94 2.79 5.15 -4.20
CA LEU A 94 3.00 6.49 -3.63
C LEU A 94 2.66 6.52 -2.13
N LEU A 95 1.51 5.96 -1.72
CA LEU A 95 1.09 5.97 -0.32
C LEU A 95 2.10 5.26 0.58
N LEU A 96 2.55 4.05 0.21
CA LEU A 96 3.50 3.27 0.99
C LEU A 96 4.88 3.92 1.06
N THR A 97 5.36 4.52 -0.02
CA THR A 97 6.65 5.24 0.01
C THR A 97 6.59 6.53 0.81
N LEU A 98 5.47 7.25 0.79
CA LEU A 98 5.29 8.41 1.67
C LEU A 98 5.31 8.00 3.14
N LEU A 99 4.60 6.93 3.52
CA LEU A 99 4.46 6.50 4.92
C LEU A 99 5.67 5.73 5.46
N LEU A 100 6.30 4.90 4.62
CA LEU A 100 7.31 3.91 5.04
C LEU A 100 8.68 4.13 4.38
N ALA A 101 8.83 5.21 3.60
CA ALA A 101 10.08 5.62 2.95
C ALA A 101 10.79 4.46 2.23
N GLU A 102 12.06 4.20 2.56
CA GLU A 102 12.91 3.19 1.93
C GLU A 102 12.32 1.77 2.09
N SER A 103 11.80 1.44 3.28
CA SER A 103 11.22 0.12 3.54
C SER A 103 9.97 -0.12 2.67
N GLY A 104 9.18 0.92 2.41
CA GLY A 104 8.05 0.86 1.48
C GLY A 104 8.50 0.60 0.05
N ALA A 105 9.49 1.37 -0.42
CA ALA A 105 10.03 1.27 -1.78
C ALA A 105 10.60 -0.14 -2.07
N ILE A 106 11.34 -0.70 -1.12
CA ILE A 106 11.94 -2.04 -1.26
C ILE A 106 10.87 -3.12 -1.27
N GLY A 107 9.87 -3.03 -0.39
CA GLY A 107 8.76 -3.99 -0.37
C GLY A 107 7.99 -3.99 -1.69
N ILE A 108 7.70 -2.81 -2.23
CA ILE A 108 7.08 -2.65 -3.56
C ILE A 108 7.97 -3.26 -4.64
N ALA A 109 9.27 -2.95 -4.65
CA ALA A 109 10.20 -3.44 -5.67
C ALA A 109 10.27 -4.97 -5.68
N LEU A 110 10.46 -5.59 -4.51
CA LEU A 110 10.53 -7.05 -4.38
C LEU A 110 9.24 -7.71 -4.85
N ALA A 111 8.09 -7.24 -4.37
CA ALA A 111 6.80 -7.76 -4.81
C ALA A 111 6.58 -7.57 -6.31
N SER A 112 6.95 -6.41 -6.85
CA SER A 112 6.81 -6.10 -8.28
C SER A 112 7.73 -6.97 -9.13
N VAL A 113 8.97 -7.25 -8.71
CA VAL A 113 9.87 -8.17 -9.43
C VAL A 113 9.27 -9.57 -9.46
N ILE A 114 8.81 -10.08 -8.32
CA ILE A 114 8.18 -11.41 -8.25
C ILE A 114 6.98 -11.46 -9.19
N ILE A 115 6.08 -10.48 -9.12
CA ILE A 115 4.88 -10.42 -9.99
C ILE A 115 5.27 -10.34 -11.47
N SER A 116 6.21 -9.46 -11.79
CA SER A 116 6.64 -9.19 -13.17
C SER A 116 7.27 -10.42 -13.81
N VAL A 117 8.18 -11.09 -13.10
CA VAL A 117 8.89 -12.28 -13.61
C VAL A 117 7.99 -13.52 -13.62
N ALA A 118 7.10 -13.68 -12.64
CA ALA A 118 6.29 -14.88 -12.53
C ALA A 118 5.03 -14.86 -13.42
N PHE A 119 4.48 -13.68 -13.73
CA PHE A 119 3.15 -13.58 -14.34
C PHE A 119 3.03 -12.62 -15.52
N PHE A 120 4.02 -11.76 -15.77
CA PHE A 120 3.83 -10.61 -16.68
C PHE A 120 4.80 -10.57 -17.86
N PHE A 121 6.10 -10.78 -17.62
CA PHE A 121 7.13 -10.69 -18.64
C PHE A 121 7.88 -12.01 -18.79
N GLU A 122 8.02 -12.48 -20.03
CA GLU A 122 8.86 -13.65 -20.35
C GLU A 122 10.36 -13.32 -20.23
N ASN A 123 10.74 -12.09 -20.56
CA ASN A 123 12.11 -11.63 -20.42
C ASN A 123 12.42 -11.31 -18.94
N LEU A 124 13.28 -12.14 -18.34
CA LEU A 124 13.69 -12.02 -16.95
C LEU A 124 14.28 -10.63 -16.62
N ILE A 125 15.14 -10.10 -17.49
CA ILE A 125 15.81 -8.81 -17.27
C ILE A 125 14.78 -7.68 -17.27
N LEU A 126 13.85 -7.72 -18.22
CA LEU A 126 12.75 -6.75 -18.29
C LEU A 126 11.85 -6.83 -17.05
N GLY A 127 11.46 -8.03 -16.63
CA GLY A 127 10.65 -8.22 -15.42
C GLY A 127 11.33 -7.70 -14.15
N ILE A 128 12.64 -7.95 -14.00
CA ILE A 128 13.43 -7.41 -12.89
C ILE A 128 13.51 -5.88 -12.97
N ALA A 129 13.85 -5.33 -14.14
CA ALA A 129 13.99 -3.89 -14.33
C ALA A 129 12.66 -3.15 -14.08
N ALA A 130 11.55 -3.67 -14.60
CA ALA A 130 10.21 -3.13 -14.36
C ALA A 130 9.83 -3.19 -12.87
N GLY A 131 10.12 -4.31 -12.22
CA GLY A 131 9.87 -4.49 -10.80
C GLY A 131 10.65 -3.53 -9.91
N ILE A 132 11.96 -3.37 -10.16
CA ILE A 132 12.80 -2.39 -9.44
C ILE A 132 12.27 -0.97 -9.69
N THR A 133 11.91 -0.65 -10.94
CA THR A 133 11.37 0.66 -11.32
C THR A 133 10.09 0.99 -10.57
N SER A 134 9.21 0.00 -10.35
CA SER A 134 7.97 0.17 -9.57
C SER A 134 8.20 0.64 -8.12
N GLY A 135 9.31 0.25 -7.49
CA GLY A 135 9.66 0.73 -6.15
C GLY A 135 10.52 2.01 -6.17
N LEU A 136 11.42 2.14 -7.15
CA LEU A 136 12.33 3.28 -7.26
C LEU A 136 11.61 4.57 -7.67
N ALA A 137 10.71 4.51 -8.66
CA ALA A 137 10.00 5.66 -9.16
C ALA A 137 9.21 6.45 -8.10
N PRO A 138 8.36 5.83 -7.26
CA PRO A 138 7.67 6.55 -6.18
C PRO A 138 8.63 7.12 -5.13
N TYR A 139 9.78 6.47 -4.90
CA TYR A 139 10.82 7.00 -3.99
C TYR A 139 11.48 8.26 -4.56
N VAL A 140 11.83 8.26 -5.85
CA VAL A 140 12.36 9.43 -6.55
C VAL A 140 11.33 10.55 -6.58
N ALA A 141 10.07 10.25 -6.90
CA ALA A 141 8.99 11.22 -6.90
C ALA A 141 8.79 11.87 -5.53
N ARG A 142 8.82 11.08 -4.45
CA ARG A 142 8.79 11.57 -3.07
C ARG A 142 9.96 12.52 -2.78
N TYR A 143 11.17 12.13 -3.16
CA TYR A 143 12.36 12.95 -2.94
C TYR A 143 12.25 14.30 -3.67
N LEU A 144 11.82 14.30 -4.94
CA LEU A 144 11.63 15.53 -5.71
C LEU A 144 10.54 16.42 -5.11
N ALA A 145 9.39 15.84 -4.76
CA ALA A 145 8.30 16.60 -4.15
C ALA A 145 8.71 17.29 -2.85
N PHE A 146 9.54 16.63 -2.02
CA PHE A 146 9.99 17.20 -0.74
C PHE A 146 11.15 18.19 -0.90
N LYS A 147 11.99 18.04 -1.92
CA LYS A 147 13.06 18.99 -2.24
C LYS A 147 12.49 20.38 -2.54
N ASP A 148 11.39 20.44 -3.29
CA ASP A 148 10.76 21.71 -3.69
C ASP A 148 9.92 22.34 -2.56
N MET A 149 9.59 21.60 -1.50
CA MET A 149 8.73 22.05 -0.39
C MET A 149 9.48 22.66 0.81
N GLY A 150 10.81 22.81 0.72
CA GLY A 150 11.64 23.32 1.82
C GLY A 150 11.92 22.22 2.86
N LEU A 151 13.20 22.03 3.15
CA LEU A 151 13.82 20.81 3.71
C LEU A 151 13.48 20.45 5.18
N ASN A 152 12.23 20.57 5.61
CA ASN A 152 11.74 20.14 6.93
C ASN A 152 10.36 19.47 6.88
N ALA A 153 9.85 19.09 5.70
CA ALA A 153 8.54 18.49 5.55
C ALA A 153 8.49 17.07 6.15
N GLN A 154 8.40 16.99 7.47
CA GLN A 154 7.80 15.87 8.17
C GLN A 154 6.38 15.66 7.59
N LEU A 155 5.96 14.41 7.44
CA LEU A 155 4.60 14.03 6.98
C LEU A 155 3.49 14.75 7.76
N ASP A 156 3.82 15.17 8.97
CA ASP A 156 3.06 15.94 9.93
C ASP A 156 2.57 17.29 9.37
N THR A 157 3.30 17.85 8.38
CA THR A 157 3.04 19.15 7.74
C THR A 157 2.44 19.03 6.32
N LEU A 158 2.06 17.81 5.93
CA LEU A 158 1.48 17.54 4.61
C LEU A 158 0.01 17.97 4.60
N ASP A 159 -0.25 19.14 4.02
CA ASP A 159 -1.61 19.59 3.73
C ASP A 159 -2.15 18.94 2.44
N GLY A 160 -3.43 19.18 2.14
CA GLY A 160 -4.07 18.63 0.93
C GLY A 160 -3.41 19.07 -0.37
N SER A 161 -2.85 20.28 -0.42
CA SER A 161 -2.22 20.85 -1.61
C SER A 161 -0.86 20.20 -1.87
N LYS A 162 -0.03 20.02 -0.83
CA LYS A 162 1.25 19.32 -0.92
C LYS A 162 1.06 17.86 -1.32
N LEU A 163 0.03 17.21 -0.78
CA LEU A 163 -0.30 15.84 -1.17
C LEU A 163 -0.69 15.77 -2.65
N LEU A 164 -1.50 16.72 -3.13
CA LEU A 164 -1.82 16.82 -4.56
C LEU A 164 -0.57 17.02 -5.42
N SER A 165 0.36 17.87 -5.01
CA SER A 165 1.64 18.04 -5.71
C SER A 165 2.44 16.73 -5.77
N CYS A 166 2.47 15.95 -4.68
CA CYS A 166 3.10 14.63 -4.68
C CYS A 166 2.45 13.69 -5.69
N VAL A 167 1.11 13.69 -5.78
CA VAL A 167 0.37 12.90 -6.77
C VAL A 167 0.75 13.29 -8.19
N LEU A 168 0.77 14.59 -8.49
CA LEU A 168 1.08 15.09 -9.83
C LEU A 168 2.52 14.73 -10.23
N ILE A 169 3.50 15.00 -9.37
CA ILE A 169 4.91 14.66 -9.62
C ILE A 169 5.06 13.15 -9.83
N TYR A 170 4.45 12.35 -8.96
CA TYR A 170 4.49 10.90 -9.07
C TYR A 170 3.87 10.38 -10.38
N SER A 171 2.70 10.90 -10.75
CA SER A 171 1.98 10.50 -11.97
C SER A 171 2.74 10.85 -13.26
N LEU A 172 3.79 11.68 -13.19
CA LEU A 172 4.67 11.97 -14.32
C LEU A 172 5.95 11.14 -14.25
N ILE A 173 6.62 11.13 -13.09
CA ILE A 173 7.91 10.44 -12.90
C ILE A 173 7.76 8.93 -13.08
N CYS A 174 6.70 8.33 -12.53
CA CYS A 174 6.52 6.88 -12.58
C CYS A 174 6.33 6.35 -14.00
N PRO A 175 5.41 6.90 -14.83
CA PRO A 175 5.29 6.51 -16.22
C PRO A 175 6.57 6.76 -17.03
N LEU A 176 7.23 7.92 -16.86
CA LEU A 176 8.47 8.21 -17.58
C LEU A 176 9.54 7.15 -17.34
N MET A 177 9.76 6.78 -16.07
CA MET A 177 10.76 5.76 -15.74
C MET A 177 10.40 4.38 -16.31
N HIS A 178 9.13 3.95 -16.22
CA HIS A 178 8.72 2.66 -16.78
C HIS A 178 8.81 2.64 -18.31
N GLN A 179 8.38 3.71 -18.99
CA GLN A 179 8.42 3.77 -20.44
C GLN A 179 9.85 3.84 -20.98
N ILE A 180 10.81 4.45 -20.26
CA ILE A 180 12.23 4.34 -20.59
C ILE A 180 12.68 2.87 -20.57
N VAL A 181 12.36 2.14 -19.50
CA VAL A 181 12.70 0.70 -19.36
C VAL A 181 12.04 -0.14 -20.47
N PHE A 182 10.76 0.08 -20.74
CA PHE A 182 10.02 -0.68 -21.76
C PHE A 182 10.53 -0.42 -23.16
N THR A 183 10.90 0.83 -23.48
CA THR A 183 11.42 1.20 -24.82
C THR A 183 12.83 0.67 -25.05
N ILE A 184 13.69 0.68 -24.02
CA ILE A 184 15.03 0.10 -24.12
C ILE A 184 14.94 -1.42 -24.34
N ALA A 185 13.98 -2.09 -23.70
CA ALA A 185 13.83 -3.54 -23.80
C ALA A 185 13.03 -3.99 -25.03
N THR A 186 12.13 -3.15 -25.56
CA THR A 186 11.22 -3.47 -26.66
C THR A 186 11.27 -2.35 -27.71
N PRO A 187 12.02 -2.54 -28.83
CA PRO A 187 12.19 -1.51 -29.84
C PRO A 187 10.88 -1.00 -30.47
N ASP A 188 9.86 -1.84 -30.56
CA ASP A 188 8.56 -1.51 -31.16
C ASP A 188 7.56 -0.92 -30.14
N ASN A 189 8.02 -0.52 -28.95
CA ASN A 189 7.16 0.10 -27.93
C ASN A 189 6.60 1.45 -28.42
N LEU A 190 5.27 1.59 -28.44
CA LEU A 190 4.59 2.85 -28.71
C LEU A 190 4.72 3.81 -27.52
N PHE A 191 5.89 4.43 -27.39
CA PHE A 191 6.29 5.21 -26.21
C PHE A 191 5.27 6.28 -25.85
N PHE A 192 4.84 7.13 -26.80
CA PHE A 192 3.96 8.26 -26.49
C PHE A 192 2.53 7.82 -26.12
N ASP A 193 2.00 6.80 -26.79
CA ASP A 193 0.66 6.27 -26.52
C ASP A 193 0.64 5.63 -25.12
N ASN A 194 1.60 4.74 -24.86
CA ASN A 194 1.72 4.06 -23.58
C ASN A 194 2.04 5.04 -22.43
N LEU A 195 2.87 6.06 -22.68
CA LEU A 195 3.17 7.10 -21.70
C LEU A 195 1.92 7.89 -21.33
N GLY A 196 1.14 8.35 -22.31
CA GLY A 196 -0.07 9.13 -22.07
C GLY A 196 -1.11 8.35 -21.26
N VAL A 197 -1.38 7.09 -21.64
CA VAL A 197 -2.31 6.23 -20.91
C VAL A 197 -1.81 5.95 -19.50
N MET A 198 -0.53 5.66 -19.32
CA MET A 198 0.04 5.35 -18.01
C MET A 198 0.04 6.57 -17.07
N ILE A 199 0.26 7.79 -17.58
CA ILE A 199 0.10 9.04 -16.80
C ILE A 199 -1.33 9.16 -16.28
N ILE A 200 -2.32 8.95 -17.15
CA ILE A 200 -3.74 9.05 -16.79
C ILE A 200 -4.11 7.97 -15.78
N GLY A 201 -3.69 6.73 -16.02
CA GLY A 201 -3.92 5.59 -15.14
C GLY A 201 -3.31 5.75 -13.75
N ASP A 202 -2.06 6.18 -13.69
CA ASP A 202 -1.35 6.42 -12.44
C ASP A 202 -1.99 7.59 -11.69
N LEU A 203 -2.40 8.67 -12.37
CA LEU A 203 -3.08 9.81 -11.75
C LEU A 203 -4.43 9.40 -11.14
N ILE A 204 -5.30 8.76 -11.93
CA ILE A 204 -6.63 8.33 -11.48
C ILE A 204 -6.50 7.32 -10.34
N GLY A 205 -5.67 6.29 -10.52
CA GLY A 205 -5.45 5.26 -9.50
C GLY A 205 -4.90 5.84 -8.20
N THR A 206 -3.99 6.82 -8.30
CA THR A 206 -3.42 7.51 -7.14
C THR A 206 -4.44 8.34 -6.38
N VAL A 207 -5.25 9.13 -7.09
CA VAL A 207 -6.34 9.89 -6.48
C VAL A 207 -7.31 8.95 -5.75
N ILE A 208 -7.75 7.87 -6.40
CA ILE A 208 -8.68 6.89 -5.79
C ILE A 208 -8.12 6.34 -4.48
N VAL A 209 -6.87 5.86 -4.47
CA VAL A 209 -6.26 5.25 -3.29
C VAL A 209 -6.07 6.27 -2.15
N ILE A 210 -5.55 7.46 -2.45
CA ILE A 210 -5.30 8.49 -1.42
C ILE A 210 -6.60 8.97 -0.77
N TYR A 211 -7.63 9.25 -1.57
CA TYR A 211 -8.92 9.68 -1.01
C TYR A 211 -9.62 8.55 -0.25
N SER A 212 -9.45 7.29 -0.69
CA SER A 212 -9.93 6.12 0.06
C SER A 212 -9.22 6.00 1.41
N ALA A 213 -7.90 6.18 1.45
CA ALA A 213 -7.13 6.18 2.70
C ALA A 213 -7.58 7.32 3.64
N LYS A 214 -7.80 8.53 3.11
CA LYS A 214 -8.31 9.68 3.88
C LYS A 214 -9.69 9.39 4.47
N LEU A 215 -10.59 8.79 3.69
CA LEU A 215 -11.92 8.40 4.12
C LEU A 215 -11.87 7.33 5.24
N LEU A 216 -11.01 6.32 5.08
CA LEU A 216 -10.79 5.30 6.12
C LEU A 216 -10.33 5.94 7.43
N ILE A 217 -9.33 6.83 7.39
CA ILE A 217 -8.82 7.54 8.57
C ILE A 217 -9.93 8.36 9.23
N TYR A 218 -10.75 9.07 8.45
CA TYR A 218 -11.89 9.82 8.97
C TYR A 218 -12.86 8.93 9.74
N PHE A 219 -13.23 7.76 9.19
CA PHE A 219 -14.11 6.82 9.87
C PHE A 219 -13.50 6.21 11.13
N PHE A 220 -12.20 5.88 11.12
CA PHE A 220 -11.51 5.37 12.30
C PHE A 220 -11.47 6.42 13.42
N LYS A 221 -11.13 7.68 13.12
CA LYS A 221 -11.14 8.77 14.10
C LYS A 221 -12.53 9.00 14.68
N ARG A 222 -13.58 8.96 13.84
CA ARG A 222 -14.97 9.11 14.29
C ARG A 222 -15.39 8.00 15.24
N LYS A 223 -15.06 6.74 14.93
CA LYS A 223 -15.34 5.60 15.83
C LYS A 223 -14.57 5.70 17.15
N GLN A 224 -13.30 6.11 17.12
CA GLN A 224 -12.50 6.30 18.32
C GLN A 224 -13.08 7.38 19.25
N LYS A 225 -13.50 8.53 18.69
CA LYS A 225 -14.14 9.60 19.47
C LYS A 225 -15.44 9.13 20.12
N GLN A 226 -16.22 8.29 19.44
CA GLN A 226 -17.44 7.73 20.01
C GLN A 226 -17.18 6.70 21.13
N LEU A 227 -16.06 5.97 21.04
CA LEU A 227 -15.64 4.98 22.04
C LEU A 227 -14.98 5.61 23.28
N SER A 228 -14.40 6.81 23.19
CA SER A 228 -13.83 7.49 24.36
C SER A 228 -14.84 8.33 25.15
N ILE A 229 -16.06 8.50 24.63
CA ILE A 229 -17.17 9.24 25.27
C ILE A 229 -18.14 8.27 25.98
N LYS A 230 -18.04 6.96 25.69
CA LYS A 230 -18.78 5.89 26.39
C LYS A 230 -17.90 5.23 27.44
#